data_AF-A0A7W0KW17-F1
#
_entry.id   AF-A0A7W0KW17-F1
#
_cell.length_a   1.000
_cell.length_b   1.000
_cell.length_c   1.000
_cell.angle_alpha   90.00
_cell.angle_beta   90.00
_cell.angle_gamma   90.00
#
_symmetry.space_group_name_H-M   'P 1'
#
loop_
_entity.id
_entity.type
_entity.pdbx_description
1 polymer ?
#
loop_
_entity_poly.entity_id
_entity_poly.type
_entity_poly.pdbx_seq_one_letter_code
_entity_poly.pdbx_strand_id
1 'polypeptide(L)'
;RRTIRIDRQLVTIAGEPPRHAPVKTSSSVRTIPVPQVVLDELARHLELYSPGPGGLIFTDGKADPIRRNALGHLWRRAAARAGVEGFTPHDLRHYAASVLIDQGASVKAVQRHLGHGSATTTLDTYAHLWPESEEVTRRALEAGLERVVSRVCHSEAAAPRT
;
A
#
# COMPACT_ATOMS: atom_id res chain seq x y z
N ARG A 1 0.14 -2.52 17.36
CA ARG A 1 0.71 -2.91 16.04
C ARG A 1 0.36 -1.81 15.04
N ARG A 2 1.31 -1.31 14.23
CA ARG A 2 1.10 -0.20 13.26
C ARG A 2 0.57 -0.72 11.92
N THR A 3 -0.61 -1.32 11.95
CA THR A 3 -1.18 -2.05 10.82
C THR A 3 -2.69 -1.85 10.74
N ILE A 4 -3.24 -1.77 9.53
CA ILE A 4 -4.68 -1.80 9.27
C ILE A 4 -5.04 -3.12 8.60
N ARG A 5 -6.08 -3.79 9.11
CA ARG A 5 -6.65 -4.99 8.53
C ARG A 5 -7.87 -4.64 7.68
N ILE A 6 -7.89 -5.16 6.47
CA ILE A 6 -8.97 -5.05 5.50
C ILE A 6 -9.53 -6.46 5.35
N ASP A 7 -10.73 -6.69 5.85
CA ASP A 7 -11.41 -7.99 5.82
C ASP A 7 -12.91 -7.90 5.49
N ARG A 8 -13.44 -6.68 5.42
CA ARG A 8 -14.82 -6.37 5.11
C ARG A 8 -14.91 -5.13 4.22
N GLN A 9 -16.03 -4.99 3.55
CA GLN A 9 -16.40 -3.82 2.77
C GLN A 9 -17.75 -3.29 3.26
N LEU A 10 -17.98 -2.00 3.08
CA LEU A 10 -19.29 -1.41 3.31
C LEU A 10 -20.14 -1.57 2.04
N VAL A 11 -21.28 -2.23 2.16
CA VAL A 11 -22.27 -2.39 1.08
C VAL A 11 -23.39 -1.38 1.30
N THR A 12 -23.66 -0.58 0.27
CA THR A 12 -24.73 0.41 0.23
C THR A 12 -25.70 0.03 -0.88
N ILE A 13 -26.92 -0.38 -0.51
CA ILE A 13 -28.01 -0.71 -1.44
C ILE A 13 -29.09 0.35 -1.27
N ALA A 14 -29.68 0.82 -2.38
CA ALA A 14 -30.74 1.82 -2.32
C ALA A 14 -31.94 1.30 -1.50
N GLY A 15 -32.35 2.06 -0.50
CA GLY A 15 -33.47 1.70 0.39
C GLY A 15 -33.09 0.83 1.60
N GLU A 16 -31.84 0.37 1.71
CA GLU A 16 -31.36 -0.41 2.85
C GLU A 16 -30.31 0.35 3.68
N PRO A 17 -30.23 0.12 5.01
CA PRO A 17 -29.16 0.66 5.81
C PRO A 17 -27.80 0.08 5.36
N PRO A 18 -26.74 0.91 5.34
CA PRO A 18 -25.39 0.46 5.04
C PRO A 18 -24.95 -0.65 6.00
N ARG A 19 -24.36 -1.72 5.46
CA ARG A 19 -23.87 -2.85 6.28
C ARG A 19 -22.48 -3.30 5.86
N HIS A 20 -21.74 -3.83 6.83
CA HIS A 20 -20.51 -4.54 6.56
C HIS A 20 -20.82 -5.88 5.88
N ALA A 21 -20.09 -6.20 4.83
CA ALA A 21 -20.13 -7.51 4.17
C ALA A 21 -18.69 -8.02 3.99
N PRO A 22 -18.49 -9.34 3.83
CA PRO A 22 -17.20 -9.88 3.42
C PRO A 22 -16.71 -9.22 2.14
N VAL A 23 -15.40 -9.08 1.97
CA VAL A 23 -14.82 -8.61 0.71
C VAL A 23 -15.15 -9.56 -0.44
N LYS A 24 -15.26 -9.01 -1.66
CA LYS A 24 -15.69 -9.76 -2.86
C LYS A 24 -14.75 -10.90 -3.26
N THR A 25 -13.47 -10.80 -2.90
CA THR A 25 -12.45 -11.79 -3.23
C THR A 25 -11.57 -12.06 -2.02
N SER A 26 -11.09 -13.29 -1.87
CA SER A 26 -10.12 -13.65 -0.83
C SER A 26 -8.84 -12.81 -0.91
N SER A 27 -8.41 -12.44 -2.11
CA SER A 27 -7.27 -11.55 -2.37
C SER A 27 -7.44 -10.13 -1.80
N SER A 28 -8.67 -9.70 -1.54
CA SER A 28 -8.95 -8.39 -0.94
C SER A 28 -8.69 -8.38 0.57
N VAL A 29 -8.71 -9.55 1.24
CA VAL A 29 -8.37 -9.66 2.66
C VAL A 29 -6.89 -9.45 2.83
N ARG A 30 -6.49 -8.37 3.51
CA ARG A 30 -5.07 -8.04 3.70
C ARG A 30 -4.84 -7.26 4.97
N THR A 31 -3.61 -7.34 5.48
CA THR A 31 -3.12 -6.44 6.52
C THR A 31 -2.03 -5.58 5.91
N ILE A 32 -2.21 -4.26 5.96
CA ILE A 32 -1.24 -3.30 5.46
C ILE A 32 -0.47 -2.67 6.62
N PRO A 33 0.86 -2.56 6.55
CA PRO A 33 1.62 -1.71 7.46
C PRO A 33 1.28 -0.25 7.17
N VAL A 34 1.17 0.55 8.22
CA VAL A 34 0.74 1.96 8.13
C VAL A 34 1.77 2.87 8.81
N PRO A 35 2.22 3.95 8.15
CA PRO A 35 3.12 4.94 8.75
C PRO A 35 2.52 5.60 10.00
N GLN A 36 3.37 6.10 10.91
CA GLN A 36 2.92 6.71 12.16
C GLN A 36 2.09 7.95 11.88
N VAL A 37 2.55 8.77 10.93
CA VAL A 37 1.83 9.98 10.51
C VAL A 37 0.37 9.70 10.15
N VAL A 38 0.07 8.59 9.46
CA VAL A 38 -1.32 8.23 9.14
C VAL A 38 -2.11 7.82 10.40
N LEU A 39 -1.47 7.13 11.35
CA LEU A 39 -2.12 6.77 12.61
C LEU A 39 -2.39 8.00 13.49
N ASP A 40 -1.48 8.98 13.48
CA ASP A 40 -1.63 10.24 14.21
C ASP A 40 -2.76 11.08 13.62
N GLU A 41 -2.86 11.15 12.29
CA GLU A 41 -3.98 11.78 11.58
C GLU A 41 -5.32 11.11 11.91
N LEU A 42 -5.35 9.77 11.95
CA LEU A 42 -6.54 9.02 12.35
C LEU A 42 -6.92 9.24 13.81
N ALA A 43 -5.94 9.30 14.71
CA ALA A 43 -6.17 9.57 16.13
C ALA A 43 -6.82 10.95 16.32
N ARG A 44 -6.25 11.99 15.71
CA ARG A 44 -6.83 13.34 15.75
C ARG A 44 -8.22 13.39 15.12
N HIS A 45 -8.43 12.68 14.02
CA HIS A 45 -9.76 12.57 13.41
C HIS A 45 -10.77 11.99 14.40
N LEU A 46 -10.40 10.95 15.16
CA LEU A 46 -11.26 10.32 16.16
C LEU A 46 -11.51 11.20 17.40
N GLU A 47 -10.60 12.12 17.72
CA GLU A 47 -10.81 13.13 18.77
C GLU A 47 -11.84 14.19 18.35
N LEU A 48 -11.83 14.57 17.06
CA LEU A 48 -12.73 15.59 16.51
C LEU A 48 -14.09 15.02 16.10
N TYR A 49 -14.13 13.76 15.67
CA TYR A 49 -15.31 13.11 15.12
C TYR A 49 -15.52 11.76 15.78
N SER A 50 -16.61 11.65 16.55
CA SER A 50 -17.01 10.37 17.14
C SER A 50 -17.33 9.35 16.04
N PRO A 51 -16.92 8.07 16.21
CA PRO A 51 -17.30 7.02 15.27
C PRO A 51 -18.82 6.91 15.11
N GLY A 52 -19.27 6.74 13.87
CA GLY A 52 -20.66 6.42 13.57
C GLY A 52 -21.02 4.96 13.87
N PRO A 53 -22.28 4.58 13.60
CA PRO A 53 -22.77 3.22 13.78
C PRO A 53 -21.87 2.17 13.11
N GLY A 54 -21.66 1.04 13.79
CA GLY A 54 -20.81 -0.04 13.27
C GLY A 54 -19.31 0.31 13.22
N GLY A 55 -18.88 1.34 13.95
CA GLY A 55 -17.47 1.74 14.07
C GLY A 55 -16.94 2.46 12.82
N LEU A 56 -17.81 3.10 12.04
CA LEU A 56 -17.41 3.88 10.88
C LEU A 56 -16.73 5.17 11.32
N ILE A 57 -15.47 5.34 10.94
CA ILE A 57 -14.68 6.50 11.34
C ILE A 57 -14.84 7.67 10.34
N PHE A 58 -15.20 7.40 9.09
CA PHE A 58 -15.46 8.41 8.08
C PHE A 58 -16.95 8.49 7.79
N THR A 59 -17.61 9.49 8.35
CA THR A 59 -19.05 9.70 8.27
C THR A 59 -19.38 11.12 7.79
N ASP A 60 -20.62 11.33 7.38
CA ASP A 60 -21.16 12.67 7.14
C ASP A 60 -21.67 13.31 8.46
N GLY A 61 -22.24 14.51 8.36
CA GLY A 61 -22.75 15.25 9.52
C GLY A 61 -23.92 14.58 10.27
N LYS A 62 -24.43 13.45 9.78
CA LYS A 62 -25.49 12.65 10.40
C LYS A 62 -24.97 11.31 10.95
N ALA A 63 -23.65 11.12 10.99
CA ALA A 63 -22.99 9.85 11.31
C ALA A 63 -23.28 8.72 10.30
N ASP A 64 -23.83 9.03 9.13
CA ASP A 64 -24.01 8.08 8.03
C ASP A 64 -22.71 7.94 7.20
N PRO A 65 -22.52 6.84 6.46
CA PRO A 65 -21.36 6.72 5.58
C PRO A 65 -21.36 7.79 4.49
N ILE A 66 -20.17 8.31 4.19
CA ILE A 66 -19.99 9.30 3.13
C ILE A 66 -20.41 8.70 1.78
N ARG A 67 -21.43 9.32 1.15
CA ARG A 67 -21.89 8.94 -0.19
C ARG A 67 -20.83 9.29 -1.25
N ARG A 68 -20.76 8.51 -2.33
CA ARG A 68 -19.78 8.71 -3.42
C ARG A 68 -19.74 10.14 -3.97
N ASN A 69 -20.90 10.74 -4.22
CA ASN A 69 -20.96 12.11 -4.74
C ASN A 69 -20.42 13.12 -3.72
N ALA A 70 -20.80 12.99 -2.43
CA ALA A 70 -20.30 13.84 -1.36
C ALA A 70 -18.78 13.71 -1.18
N LEU A 71 -18.24 12.49 -1.29
CA LEU A 71 -16.80 12.26 -1.29
C LEU A 71 -16.12 12.98 -2.47
N GLY A 72 -16.70 12.94 -3.67
CA GLY A 72 -16.17 13.65 -4.84
C GLY A 72 -16.13 15.18 -4.65
N HIS A 73 -17.16 15.77 -4.02
CA HIS A 73 -17.15 17.19 -3.68
C HIS A 73 -16.11 17.52 -2.60
N LEU A 74 -16.02 16.69 -1.55
CA LEU A 74 -15.02 16.84 -0.50
C LEU A 74 -13.61 16.77 -1.09
N TRP A 75 -13.35 15.79 -1.94
CA TRP A 75 -12.09 15.59 -2.63
C TRP A 75 -11.69 16.81 -3.45
N ARG A 76 -12.58 17.33 -4.31
CA ARG A 76 -12.27 18.51 -5.13
C ARG A 76 -11.87 19.72 -4.29
N ARG A 77 -12.56 19.96 -3.16
CA ARG A 77 -12.18 21.04 -2.23
C ARG A 77 -10.82 20.79 -1.58
N ALA A 78 -10.55 19.56 -1.16
CA ALA A 78 -9.27 19.19 -0.57
C ALA A 78 -8.12 19.32 -1.59
N ALA A 79 -8.32 18.84 -2.82
CA ALA A 79 -7.37 18.93 -3.91
C ALA A 79 -7.05 20.39 -4.30
N ALA A 80 -8.08 21.24 -4.42
CA ALA A 80 -7.88 22.67 -4.69
C ALA A 80 -7.10 23.36 -3.57
N ARG A 81 -7.42 23.06 -2.31
CA ARG A 81 -6.67 23.60 -1.15
C ARG A 81 -5.22 23.13 -1.10
N ALA A 82 -4.94 21.93 -1.60
CA ALA A 82 -3.60 21.35 -1.64
C ALA A 82 -2.84 21.69 -2.93
N GLY A 83 -3.45 22.43 -3.88
CA GLY A 83 -2.83 22.79 -5.16
C GLY A 83 -2.64 21.61 -6.12
N VAL A 84 -3.42 20.53 -5.98
CA VAL A 84 -3.34 19.30 -6.78
C VAL A 84 -4.65 18.99 -7.49
N GLU A 85 -5.21 20.00 -8.13
CA GLU A 85 -6.44 19.87 -8.91
C GLU A 85 -6.25 18.89 -10.09
N GLY A 86 -7.32 18.24 -10.53
CA GLY A 86 -7.28 17.25 -11.62
C GLY A 86 -6.97 15.81 -11.17
N PHE A 87 -6.39 15.62 -9.99
CA PHE A 87 -6.24 14.28 -9.40
C PHE A 87 -7.55 13.78 -8.79
N THR A 88 -7.61 12.47 -8.58
CA THR A 88 -8.71 11.70 -7.99
C THR A 88 -8.25 10.96 -6.73
N PRO A 89 -9.16 10.46 -5.87
CA PRO A 89 -8.77 9.61 -4.77
C PRO A 89 -8.03 8.33 -5.19
N HIS A 90 -8.24 7.86 -6.44
CA HIS A 90 -7.51 6.71 -6.96
C HIS A 90 -6.03 7.02 -7.20
N ASP A 91 -5.69 8.27 -7.51
CA ASP A 91 -4.31 8.69 -7.72
C ASP A 91 -3.48 8.64 -6.43
N LEU A 92 -4.11 8.73 -5.25
CA LEU A 92 -3.43 8.45 -3.98
C LEU A 92 -2.93 7.01 -3.90
N ARG A 93 -3.67 6.07 -4.50
CA ARG A 93 -3.26 4.66 -4.56
C ARG A 93 -2.10 4.48 -5.53
N HIS A 94 -2.11 5.17 -6.68
CA HIS A 94 -0.98 5.20 -7.60
C HIS A 94 0.25 5.80 -6.93
N TYR A 95 0.09 6.93 -6.23
CA TYR A 95 1.15 7.58 -5.48
C TYR A 95 1.77 6.65 -4.42
N ALA A 96 0.93 5.93 -3.65
CA ALA A 96 1.43 4.95 -2.69
C ALA A 96 2.26 3.83 -3.37
N ALA A 97 1.85 3.38 -4.56
CA ALA A 97 2.63 2.42 -5.34
C ALA A 97 3.99 3.00 -5.76
N SER A 98 3.98 4.20 -6.34
CA SER A 98 5.20 4.89 -6.79
C SER A 98 6.18 5.10 -5.65
N VAL A 99 5.72 5.56 -4.48
CA VAL A 99 6.57 5.73 -3.29
C VAL A 99 7.18 4.41 -2.85
N LEU A 100 6.39 3.33 -2.79
CA LEU A 100 6.93 2.02 -2.40
C LEU A 100 8.02 1.55 -3.37
N ILE A 101 7.80 1.72 -4.67
CA ILE A 101 8.75 1.31 -5.71
C ILE A 101 10.04 2.12 -5.65
N ASP A 102 9.91 3.44 -5.54
CA ASP A 102 11.04 4.38 -5.38
C ASP A 102 11.90 4.03 -4.15
N GLN A 103 11.26 3.61 -3.05
CA GLN A 103 11.93 3.16 -1.84
C GLN A 103 12.43 1.70 -1.90
N GLY A 104 12.48 1.10 -3.11
CA GLY A 104 13.05 -0.22 -3.35
C GLY A 104 12.18 -1.40 -2.92
N ALA A 105 10.87 -1.20 -2.72
CA ALA A 105 9.98 -2.30 -2.40
C ALA A 105 9.89 -3.32 -3.55
N SER A 106 9.89 -4.60 -3.20
CA SER A 106 9.67 -5.66 -4.20
C SER A 106 8.27 -5.62 -4.79
N VAL A 107 8.12 -6.14 -6.01
CA VAL A 107 6.82 -6.32 -6.68
C VAL A 107 5.79 -6.99 -5.77
N LYS A 108 6.20 -8.02 -5.01
CA LYS A 108 5.32 -8.74 -4.07
C LYS A 108 4.86 -7.87 -2.91
N ALA A 109 5.72 -6.99 -2.40
CA ALA A 109 5.36 -6.05 -1.34
C ALA A 109 4.33 -5.03 -1.84
N VAL A 110 4.57 -4.43 -3.02
CA VAL A 110 3.65 -3.48 -3.66
C VAL A 110 2.31 -4.15 -3.98
N GLN A 111 2.34 -5.32 -4.63
CA GLN A 111 1.16 -6.12 -4.94
C GLN A 111 0.30 -6.37 -3.69
N ARG A 112 0.93 -6.82 -2.60
CA ARG A 112 0.22 -7.10 -1.34
C ARG A 112 -0.33 -5.84 -0.70
N HIS A 113 0.42 -4.73 -0.71
CA HIS A 113 -0.05 -3.45 -0.16
C HIS A 113 -1.29 -2.95 -0.90
N LEU A 114 -1.24 -3.01 -2.23
CA LEU A 114 -2.34 -2.63 -3.10
C LEU A 114 -3.51 -3.63 -3.01
N GLY A 115 -3.25 -4.92 -2.76
CA GLY A 115 -4.28 -5.96 -2.79
C GLY A 115 -4.62 -6.42 -4.21
N HIS A 116 -3.63 -6.43 -5.10
CA HIS A 116 -3.78 -7.01 -6.43
C HIS A 116 -3.76 -8.54 -6.37
N GLY A 117 -4.66 -9.18 -7.11
CA GLY A 117 -4.80 -10.64 -7.13
C GLY A 117 -3.59 -11.36 -7.71
N SER A 118 -2.85 -10.71 -8.62
CA SER A 118 -1.63 -11.23 -9.22
C SER A 118 -0.52 -10.17 -9.26
N ALA A 119 0.73 -10.63 -9.33
CA ALA A 119 1.87 -9.75 -9.57
C ALA A 119 1.79 -9.10 -10.96
N THR A 120 1.26 -9.80 -11.96
CA THR A 120 1.05 -9.29 -13.33
C THR A 120 0.28 -7.98 -13.32
N THR A 121 -0.86 -7.89 -12.63
CA THR A 121 -1.62 -6.63 -12.52
C THR A 121 -0.78 -5.46 -11.99
N THR A 122 0.18 -5.74 -11.10
CA THR A 122 1.08 -4.71 -10.57
C THR A 122 2.14 -4.32 -11.59
N LEU A 123 2.73 -5.30 -12.27
CA LEU A 123 3.75 -5.08 -13.30
C LEU A 123 3.17 -4.37 -14.53
N ASP A 124 1.99 -4.78 -15.01
CA ASP A 124 1.31 -4.15 -16.15
C ASP A 124 1.12 -2.64 -15.95
N THR A 125 0.93 -2.20 -14.70
CA THR A 125 0.72 -0.80 -14.36
C THR A 125 2.01 -0.07 -14.03
N TYR A 126 2.93 -0.70 -13.28
CA TYR A 126 4.04 0.01 -12.62
C TYR A 126 5.44 -0.48 -12.97
N ALA A 127 5.59 -1.46 -13.88
CA ALA A 127 6.92 -1.99 -14.24
C ALA A 127 7.92 -0.88 -14.61
N HIS A 128 7.45 0.14 -15.34
CA HIS A 128 8.22 1.31 -15.76
C HIS A 128 8.77 2.18 -14.62
N LEU A 129 8.32 1.97 -13.37
CA LEU A 129 8.84 2.69 -12.20
C LEU A 129 9.98 1.95 -11.51
N TRP A 130 10.14 0.64 -11.74
CA TRP A 130 11.27 -0.09 -11.15
C TRP A 130 12.57 0.31 -11.86
N PRO A 131 13.66 0.50 -11.11
CA PRO A 131 14.94 0.84 -11.70
C PRO A 131 15.41 -0.30 -12.60
N GLU A 132 15.45 -0.04 -13.91
CA GLU A 132 16.13 -0.90 -14.87
C GLU A 132 17.58 -0.45 -14.97
N SER A 133 18.50 -1.30 -14.51
CA SER A 133 19.92 -1.05 -14.69
C SER A 133 20.68 -2.36 -14.75
N GLU A 134 21.25 -2.64 -15.91
CA GLU A 134 22.19 -3.76 -16.09
C GLU A 134 23.39 -3.61 -15.15
N GLU A 135 23.83 -2.38 -14.87
CA GLU A 135 24.92 -2.09 -13.94
C GLU A 135 24.55 -2.41 -12.49
N VAL A 136 23.32 -2.09 -12.05
CA VAL A 136 22.83 -2.52 -10.74
C VAL A 136 22.75 -4.04 -10.66
N THR A 137 22.27 -4.69 -11.73
CA THR A 137 22.22 -6.16 -11.82
C THR A 137 23.61 -6.77 -11.72
N ARG A 138 24.58 -6.24 -12.47
CA ARG A 138 25.97 -6.67 -12.46
C ARG A 138 26.59 -6.54 -11.06
N ARG A 139 26.50 -5.36 -10.44
CA ARG A 139 27.02 -5.12 -9.09
C ARG A 139 26.41 -6.03 -8.04
N ALA A 140 25.10 -6.30 -8.14
CA ALA A 140 24.43 -7.21 -7.21
C ALA A 140 24.96 -8.65 -7.33
N LEU A 141 25.21 -9.11 -8.57
CA LEU A 141 25.80 -10.42 -8.83
C LEU A 141 27.25 -10.48 -8.34
N GLU A 142 28.07 -9.48 -8.64
CA GLU A 142 29.46 -9.37 -8.17
C GLU A 142 29.53 -9.46 -6.64
N ALA A 143 28.79 -8.60 -5.92
CA ALA A 143 28.77 -8.61 -4.46
C ALA A 143 28.24 -9.93 -3.85
N GLY A 144 27.35 -10.64 -4.57
CA GLY A 144 26.88 -11.96 -4.19
C GLY A 144 27.98 -13.03 -4.33
N LEU A 145 28.65 -13.03 -5.47
CA LEU A 145 29.64 -14.04 -5.85
C LEU A 145 30.98 -13.85 -5.13
N GLU A 146 31.45 -12.62 -4.92
CA GLU A 146 32.68 -12.33 -4.16
C GLU A 146 32.64 -12.94 -2.76
N ARG A 147 31.46 -12.92 -2.10
CA ARG A 147 31.26 -13.56 -0.78
C ARG A 147 31.37 -15.09 -0.81
N VAL A 148 31.11 -15.71 -1.96
CA VAL A 148 31.25 -17.15 -2.17
C VAL A 148 32.70 -17.50 -2.50
N VAL A 149 33.29 -16.78 -3.47
CA VAL A 149 34.68 -16.97 -3.89
C VAL A 149 35.63 -16.79 -2.71
N SER A 150 35.47 -15.73 -1.93
CA SER A 150 36.26 -15.52 -0.72
C SER A 150 36.14 -16.72 0.23
N ARG A 151 34.95 -17.29 0.42
CA ARG A 151 34.76 -18.39 1.36
C ARG A 151 35.42 -19.70 0.91
N VAL A 152 35.36 -19.99 -0.39
CA VAL A 152 35.97 -21.18 -1.00
C VAL A 152 37.49 -21.10 -0.96
N CYS A 153 38.07 -19.96 -1.39
CA CYS A 153 39.51 -19.78 -1.41
C CYS A 153 40.13 -19.77 0.01
N HIS A 154 39.41 -19.29 1.02
CA HIS A 154 39.86 -19.38 2.42
C HIS A 154 39.73 -20.80 2.99
N SER A 155 38.79 -21.64 2.52
CA SER A 155 38.68 -23.03 2.96
C SER A 155 39.73 -23.95 2.32
N GLU A 156 40.12 -23.71 1.07
CA GLU A 156 41.17 -24.50 0.40
C GLU A 156 42.57 -24.19 0.94
N ALA A 157 42.83 -22.96 1.39
CA ALA A 157 44.10 -22.59 2.01
C ALA A 157 44.35 -23.24 3.39
N ALA A 158 43.32 -23.78 4.04
CA ALA A 158 43.40 -24.41 5.37
C ALA A 158 43.56 -25.94 5.34
N ALA A 159 43.55 -26.57 4.15
CA ALA A 159 43.78 -28.01 4.04
C ALA A 159 45.28 -28.33 4.28
N PRO A 160 45.63 -29.17 5.27
CA PRO A 160 47.03 -29.55 5.50
C PRO A 160 47.56 -30.34 4.30
N ARG A 161 48.68 -29.88 3.75
CA ARG A 161 49.41 -30.61 2.71
C ARG A 161 50.14 -31.77 3.38
N THR A 162 49.67 -32.99 3.16
CA THR A 162 50.34 -34.25 3.52
C THR A 162 51.37 -34.64 2.48
#